data_AF-Q05AR9-F1
#
_entry.id   AF-Q05AR9-F1
#
_cell.length_a   1.000
_cell.length_b   1.000
_cell.length_c   1.000
_cell.angle_alpha   90.00
_cell.angle_beta   90.00
_cell.angle_gamma   90.00
#
_symmetry.space_group_name_H-M   'P 1'
#
loop_
_entity.id
_entity.type
_entity.pdbx_description
1 polymer ?
#
loop_
_entity_poly.entity_id
_entity_poly.type
_entity_poly.pdbx_seq_one_letter_code
_entity_poly.pdbx_strand_id
1 'polypeptide(L)'
;PVTSALHIIIGDTQPMDVCASYHSGELMRYSVSLIGYGFFGDVLRESETMRFLGPFRYDLSGFKMVLSNRSYSGTVEFLEADDDRSSPRDNTRCRTGCQVCSESSERRKEESDAESHCCDSEIWQKISGSFVAINVTGMSSACPKSQDGLSPTAHLADGTADLILVRECNMFQFLRHLKRHTNKKDQFALPYVEVHRIRAMRFTPEKLDEEKATCRRKDFFSSICGMPPETSSWNCDGEILDCAQLSVRVHHQLIQLFARGIEGTSCSR
;
A
#
# COMPACT_ATOMS: atom_id res chain seq x y z
N PRO A 1 16.89 -7.75 -16.63
CA PRO A 1 18.06 -6.84 -16.69
C PRO A 1 18.31 -6.23 -18.08
N VAL A 2 18.26 -7.01 -19.17
CA VAL A 2 18.51 -6.49 -20.53
C VAL A 2 17.51 -5.40 -20.96
N THR A 3 16.21 -5.63 -20.76
CA THR A 3 15.16 -4.63 -21.08
C THR A 3 15.33 -3.34 -20.29
N SER A 4 15.67 -3.42 -19.00
CA SER A 4 15.93 -2.26 -18.16
C SER A 4 17.13 -1.45 -18.64
N ALA A 5 18.22 -2.12 -19.02
CA ALA A 5 19.40 -1.45 -19.57
C ALA A 5 19.09 -0.73 -20.90
N LEU A 6 18.23 -1.31 -21.74
CA LEU A 6 17.79 -0.66 -22.97
C LEU A 6 17.00 0.62 -22.71
N HIS A 7 16.05 0.63 -21.77
CA HIS A 7 15.31 1.86 -21.45
C HIS A 7 16.23 2.97 -20.91
N ILE A 8 17.27 2.61 -20.14
CA ILE A 8 18.29 3.56 -19.69
C ILE A 8 19.07 4.13 -20.87
N ILE A 9 19.54 3.29 -21.80
CA ILE A 9 20.31 3.71 -22.98
C ILE A 9 19.46 4.56 -23.94
N ILE A 10 18.20 4.17 -24.15
CA ILE A 10 17.26 4.88 -25.02
C ILE A 10 16.80 6.20 -24.38
N GLY A 11 16.79 6.28 -23.04
CA GLY A 11 16.29 7.43 -22.30
C GLY A 11 14.76 7.47 -22.20
N ASP A 12 14.09 6.32 -22.31
CA ASP A 12 12.64 6.24 -22.08
C ASP A 12 12.35 6.51 -20.61
N THR A 13 11.51 7.50 -20.31
CA THR A 13 11.13 7.85 -18.93
C THR A 13 9.64 7.76 -18.70
N GLN A 14 9.25 7.26 -17.53
CA GLN A 14 7.88 7.21 -17.03
C GLN A 14 7.85 7.92 -15.67
N PRO A 15 7.04 8.98 -15.49
CA PRO A 15 6.84 9.57 -14.17
C PRO A 15 6.17 8.57 -13.23
N MET A 16 6.47 8.66 -11.93
CA MET A 16 5.88 7.81 -10.90
C MET A 16 5.61 8.57 -9.60
N ASP A 17 4.45 8.28 -9.02
CA ASP A 17 4.03 8.73 -7.70
C ASP A 17 4.81 8.03 -6.59
N VAL A 18 4.95 8.72 -5.46
CA VAL A 18 5.66 8.19 -4.29
C VAL A 18 4.84 8.45 -3.04
N CYS A 19 4.62 7.41 -2.24
CA CYS A 19 4.02 7.53 -0.92
C CYS A 19 5.10 7.85 0.12
N ALA A 20 4.96 8.96 0.83
CA ALA A 20 5.80 9.30 1.97
C ALA A 20 5.08 8.94 3.27
N SER A 21 5.75 8.16 4.12
CA SER A 21 5.24 7.73 5.42
C SER A 21 5.85 8.57 6.54
N TYR A 22 5.03 8.97 7.51
CA TYR A 22 5.40 9.84 8.61
C TYR A 22 4.92 9.27 9.94
N HIS A 23 5.71 9.45 10.98
CA HIS A 23 5.35 9.13 12.36
C HIS A 23 5.69 10.34 13.23
N SER A 24 4.71 10.83 14.01
CA SER A 24 4.89 12.00 14.88
C SER A 24 5.47 13.24 14.18
N GLY A 25 5.14 13.42 12.89
CA GLY A 25 5.62 14.52 12.05
C GLY A 25 6.99 14.28 11.39
N GLU A 26 7.72 13.23 11.77
CA GLU A 26 9.00 12.87 11.14
C GLU A 26 8.80 11.95 9.95
N LEU A 27 9.53 12.20 8.85
CA LEU A 27 9.54 11.34 7.68
C LEU A 27 10.23 10.02 8.02
N MET A 28 9.51 8.91 7.84
CA MET A 28 10.01 7.57 8.10
C MET A 28 10.64 6.95 6.85
N ARG A 29 9.84 6.76 5.80
CA ARG A 29 10.28 6.17 4.51
C ARG A 29 9.41 6.61 3.34
N TYR A 30 10.00 6.55 2.15
CA TYR A 30 9.27 6.56 0.89
C TYR A 30 8.94 5.13 0.46
N SER A 31 7.79 4.95 -0.19
CA SER A 31 7.37 3.71 -0.83
C SER A 31 6.74 4.03 -2.18
N VAL A 32 6.99 3.15 -3.14
CA VAL A 32 6.43 3.21 -4.49
C VAL A 32 5.42 2.10 -4.74
N SER A 33 5.45 1.03 -3.93
CA SER A 33 4.57 -0.13 -4.13
C SER A 33 3.49 -0.28 -3.06
N LEU A 34 3.84 -0.78 -1.88
CA LEU A 34 2.91 -1.22 -0.85
C LEU A 34 3.38 -0.75 0.53
N ILE A 35 2.47 -0.07 1.22
CA ILE A 35 2.54 0.17 2.66
C ILE A 35 1.41 -0.63 3.32
N GLY A 36 1.73 -1.69 4.08
CA GLY A 36 0.76 -2.63 4.64
C GLY A 36 0.90 -2.85 6.15
N TYR A 37 -0.18 -2.67 6.90
CA TYR A 37 -0.31 -2.95 8.34
C TYR A 37 -1.15 -4.20 8.59
N GLY A 38 -0.95 -4.84 9.75
CA GLY A 38 -1.64 -6.07 10.11
C GLY A 38 -0.99 -7.26 9.40
N PHE A 39 -1.79 -8.07 8.70
CA PHE A 39 -1.32 -9.31 8.07
C PHE A 39 0.02 -9.20 7.33
N PHE A 40 0.18 -8.23 6.42
CA PHE A 40 1.43 -8.11 5.63
C PHE A 40 2.63 -7.68 6.47
N GLY A 41 2.43 -6.79 7.45
CA GLY A 41 3.47 -6.36 8.36
C GLY A 41 3.92 -7.47 9.32
N ASP A 42 2.96 -8.25 9.82
CA ASP A 42 3.23 -9.40 10.68
C ASP A 42 3.96 -10.52 9.94
N VAL A 43 3.52 -10.82 8.70
CA VAL A 43 4.20 -11.80 7.85
C VAL A 43 5.64 -11.38 7.61
N LEU A 44 5.88 -10.10 7.29
CA LEU A 44 7.22 -9.59 7.09
C LEU A 44 8.06 -9.76 8.36
N ARG A 45 7.58 -9.28 9.52
CA ARG A 45 8.29 -9.37 10.80
C ARG A 45 8.63 -10.80 11.20
N GLU A 46 7.67 -11.70 11.14
CA GLU A 46 7.87 -13.11 11.45
C GLU A 46 8.91 -13.72 10.49
N SER A 47 8.82 -13.39 9.20
CA SER A 47 9.71 -13.93 8.19
C SER A 47 11.18 -13.52 8.37
N GLU A 48 11.46 -12.38 9.01
CA GLU A 48 12.83 -11.94 9.29
C GLU A 48 13.55 -12.83 10.31
N THR A 49 12.82 -13.54 11.17
CA THR A 49 13.38 -14.52 12.10
C THR A 49 13.81 -15.82 11.41
N MET A 50 13.32 -16.05 10.18
CA MET A 50 13.49 -17.29 9.41
C MET A 50 14.23 -17.05 8.08
N ARG A 51 15.12 -16.05 8.01
CA ARG A 51 15.91 -15.77 6.79
C ARG A 51 16.67 -16.98 6.24
N PHE A 52 17.04 -17.92 7.10
CA PHE A 52 17.72 -19.16 6.70
C PHE A 52 16.90 -20.05 5.76
N LEU A 53 15.57 -19.91 5.73
CA LEU A 53 14.68 -20.65 4.81
C LEU A 53 14.61 -20.03 3.40
N GLY A 54 15.30 -18.91 3.16
CA GLY A 54 15.20 -18.21 1.88
C GLY A 54 13.75 -17.79 1.56
N PRO A 55 13.32 -17.76 0.29
CA PRO A 55 11.97 -17.30 -0.10
C PRO A 55 10.81 -18.04 0.57
N PHE A 56 11.00 -19.31 0.97
CA PHE A 56 9.95 -20.11 1.63
C PHE A 56 9.51 -19.52 2.98
N ARG A 57 10.34 -18.67 3.60
CA ARG A 57 10.02 -17.94 4.84
C ARG A 57 8.69 -17.20 4.78
N TYR A 58 8.31 -16.66 3.61
CA TYR A 58 7.06 -15.92 3.45
C TYR A 58 5.84 -16.83 3.40
N ASP A 59 5.97 -18.05 2.86
CA ASP A 59 4.87 -19.02 2.84
C ASP A 59 4.58 -19.54 4.24
N LEU A 60 5.63 -19.89 4.99
CA LEU A 60 5.50 -20.35 6.37
C LEU A 60 4.94 -19.26 7.29
N SER A 61 5.47 -18.03 7.19
CA SER A 61 4.98 -16.88 7.96
C SER A 61 3.54 -16.53 7.58
N GLY A 62 3.23 -16.51 6.28
CA GLY A 62 1.88 -16.30 5.75
C GLY A 62 0.88 -17.30 6.32
N PHE A 63 1.22 -18.59 6.27
CA PHE A 63 0.37 -19.65 6.84
C PHE A 63 0.15 -19.47 8.34
N LYS A 64 1.23 -19.21 9.11
CA LYS A 64 1.14 -18.94 10.55
C LYS A 64 0.22 -17.74 10.84
N MET A 65 0.35 -16.64 10.09
CA MET A 65 -0.46 -15.45 10.30
C MET A 65 -1.92 -15.64 9.91
N VAL A 66 -2.22 -16.38 8.84
CA VAL A 66 -3.61 -16.76 8.48
C VAL A 66 -4.25 -17.56 9.61
N LEU A 67 -3.53 -18.53 10.20
CA LEU A 67 -4.05 -19.31 11.32
C LEU A 67 -4.28 -18.46 12.58
N SER A 68 -3.43 -17.45 12.82
CA SER A 68 -3.60 -16.54 13.95
C SER A 68 -4.79 -15.59 13.78
N ASN A 69 -5.17 -15.25 12.54
CA ASN A 69 -6.29 -14.39 12.16
C ASN A 69 -6.46 -13.16 13.07
N ARG A 70 -5.36 -12.46 13.36
CA ARG A 70 -5.37 -11.30 14.24
C ARG A 70 -6.02 -10.09 13.56
N SER A 71 -6.71 -9.29 14.36
CA SER A 71 -7.30 -8.01 13.98
C SER A 71 -6.76 -6.92 14.92
N TYR A 72 -6.66 -5.70 14.41
CA TYR A 72 -6.09 -4.56 15.11
C TYR A 72 -7.09 -3.41 15.11
N SER A 73 -7.48 -2.97 16.31
CA SER A 73 -8.41 -1.86 16.48
C SER A 73 -7.73 -0.52 16.27
N GLY A 74 -8.39 0.37 15.55
CA GLY A 74 -7.93 1.74 15.37
C GLY A 74 -8.88 2.58 14.54
N THR A 75 -8.40 3.77 14.22
CA THR A 75 -9.09 4.74 13.37
C THR A 75 -8.23 5.04 12.16
N VAL A 76 -8.82 4.89 10.97
CA VAL A 76 -8.26 5.33 9.69
C VAL A 76 -8.96 6.62 9.30
N GLU A 77 -8.19 7.67 9.08
CA GLU A 77 -8.64 8.92 8.50
C GLU A 77 -7.99 9.06 7.13
N PHE A 78 -8.69 9.50 6.10
CA PHE A 78 -8.12 9.64 4.77
C PHE A 78 -8.74 10.78 3.96
N LEU A 79 -7.95 11.30 3.03
CA LEU A 79 -8.38 12.27 2.04
C LEU A 79 -8.65 11.52 0.74
N GLU A 80 -9.92 11.40 0.37
CA GLU A 80 -10.35 10.79 -0.88
C GLU A 80 -9.89 11.65 -2.06
N ALA A 81 -9.55 11.02 -3.18
CA ALA A 81 -9.18 11.74 -4.38
C ALA A 81 -10.45 12.17 -5.13
N ASP A 82 -10.62 13.48 -5.34
CA ASP A 82 -11.78 14.07 -6.05
C ASP A 82 -11.72 13.89 -7.59
N ASP A 83 -11.21 12.76 -8.10
CA ASP A 83 -11.09 12.53 -9.53
C ASP A 83 -12.08 11.46 -10.00
N ASP A 84 -13.23 11.89 -10.53
CA ASP A 84 -14.24 11.02 -11.19
C ASP A 84 -13.67 10.21 -12.38
N ARG A 85 -12.43 10.49 -12.80
CA ARG A 85 -11.78 9.92 -13.98
C ARG A 85 -11.27 8.50 -13.77
N SER A 86 -10.96 8.11 -12.53
CA SER A 86 -10.42 6.80 -12.24
C SER A 86 -10.97 6.25 -10.93
N SER A 87 -11.34 4.96 -10.93
CA SER A 87 -11.81 4.26 -9.74
C SER A 87 -11.00 2.99 -9.51
N PRO A 88 -10.78 2.56 -8.26
CA PRO A 88 -10.19 1.26 -7.97
C PRO A 88 -10.95 0.08 -8.61
N ARG A 89 -12.20 0.28 -9.05
CA ARG A 89 -13.07 -0.75 -9.65
C ARG A 89 -13.48 -0.49 -11.09
N ASP A 90 -12.91 0.50 -11.77
CA ASP A 90 -13.24 0.82 -13.18
C ASP A 90 -12.66 -0.16 -14.22
N ASN A 91 -11.79 -1.07 -13.78
CA ASN A 91 -11.03 -2.02 -14.63
C ASN A 91 -10.06 -1.36 -15.63
N THR A 92 -9.75 -0.08 -15.47
CA THR A 92 -8.75 0.64 -16.27
C THR A 92 -7.36 0.25 -15.76
N ARG A 93 -6.46 -0.16 -16.68
CA ARG A 93 -5.10 -0.55 -16.30
C ARG A 93 -4.10 0.48 -16.76
N CYS A 94 -3.17 0.82 -15.89
CA CYS A 94 -2.03 1.67 -16.24
C CYS A 94 -1.08 0.91 -17.17
N ARG A 95 -1.02 1.37 -18.43
CA ARG A 95 -0.21 0.79 -19.52
C ARG A 95 0.55 1.90 -20.24
N THR A 96 1.39 1.53 -21.19
CA THR A 96 2.06 2.49 -22.08
C THR A 96 1.04 3.46 -22.69
N GLY A 97 1.29 4.78 -22.57
CA GLY A 97 0.38 5.82 -23.06
C GLY A 97 -0.91 5.98 -22.25
N CYS A 98 -0.87 5.70 -20.94
CA CYS A 98 -2.04 5.81 -20.07
C CYS A 98 -2.63 7.23 -20.06
N GLN A 99 -3.89 7.34 -20.49
CA GLN A 99 -4.59 8.62 -20.57
C GLN A 99 -4.82 9.28 -19.20
N VAL A 100 -5.14 8.49 -18.17
CA VAL A 100 -5.33 8.99 -16.79
C VAL A 100 -4.05 9.67 -16.28
N CYS A 101 -2.90 9.02 -16.47
CA CYS A 101 -1.60 9.56 -16.08
C CYS A 101 -1.16 10.75 -16.94
N SER A 102 -1.47 10.77 -18.24
CA SER A 102 -1.11 11.92 -19.09
C SER A 102 -1.95 13.16 -18.73
N GLU A 103 -3.25 12.99 -18.52
CA GLU A 103 -4.15 14.10 -18.16
C GLU A 103 -3.87 14.63 -16.75
N SER A 104 -3.49 13.78 -15.79
CA SER A 104 -3.03 14.23 -14.47
C SER A 104 -1.77 15.07 -14.57
N SER A 105 -0.82 14.69 -15.44
CA SER A 105 0.42 15.41 -15.68
C SER A 105 0.19 16.84 -16.19
N GLU A 106 -0.72 17.00 -17.15
CA GLU A 106 -1.02 18.31 -17.73
C GLU A 106 -1.71 19.23 -16.71
N ARG A 107 -2.71 18.72 -15.97
CA ARG A 107 -3.36 19.48 -14.88
C ARG A 107 -2.37 19.96 -13.83
N ARG A 108 -1.43 19.11 -13.43
CA ARG A 108 -0.41 19.48 -12.45
C ARG A 108 0.46 20.66 -12.92
N LYS A 109 0.76 20.73 -14.22
CA LYS A 109 1.49 21.86 -14.80
C LYS A 109 0.64 23.14 -14.79
N GLU A 110 -0.64 23.01 -15.14
CA GLU A 110 -1.59 24.13 -15.08
C GLU A 110 -1.74 24.67 -13.65
N GLU A 111 -1.84 23.79 -12.64
CA GLU A 111 -1.91 24.14 -11.22
C GLU A 111 -0.59 24.73 -10.68
N SER A 112 0.57 24.33 -11.21
CA SER A 112 1.85 24.91 -10.82
C SER A 112 2.10 26.29 -11.42
N ASP A 113 1.56 26.54 -12.61
CA ASP A 113 1.71 27.81 -13.34
C ASP A 113 0.68 28.86 -12.89
N ALA A 114 -0.49 28.42 -12.41
CA ALA A 114 -1.43 29.27 -11.72
C ALA A 114 -0.96 29.50 -10.27
N GLU A 115 -0.38 30.66 -9.97
CA GLU A 115 -0.24 31.16 -8.58
C GLU A 115 -1.65 31.34 -7.98
N SER A 116 -2.28 30.26 -7.53
CA SER A 116 -3.62 30.33 -6.93
C SER A 116 -3.68 29.58 -5.61
N HIS A 117 -3.67 30.41 -4.57
CA HIS A 117 -4.33 30.21 -3.30
C HIS A 117 -5.73 29.60 -3.50
N CYS A 118 -5.83 28.28 -3.42
CA CYS A 118 -7.10 27.57 -3.29
C CYS A 118 -7.03 26.82 -1.96
N CYS A 119 -7.65 27.39 -0.93
CA CYS A 119 -7.94 26.66 0.30
C CYS A 119 -9.09 25.68 0.04
N ASP A 120 -8.85 24.67 -0.81
CA ASP A 120 -9.71 23.51 -0.81
C ASP A 120 -9.62 22.92 0.60
N SER A 121 -10.74 23.00 1.30
CA SER A 121 -10.84 22.43 2.63
C SER A 121 -10.72 20.92 2.46
N GLU A 122 -9.53 20.36 2.70
CA GLU A 122 -9.30 18.92 2.66
C GLU A 122 -10.35 18.23 3.56
N ILE A 123 -11.35 17.57 2.95
CA ILE A 123 -12.40 16.88 3.70
C ILE A 123 -11.90 15.48 4.06
N TRP A 124 -11.44 15.33 5.30
CA TRP A 124 -11.00 14.03 5.81
C TRP A 124 -12.19 13.13 6.15
N GLN A 125 -12.25 11.96 5.52
CA GLN A 125 -13.14 10.88 5.89
C GLN A 125 -12.55 10.10 7.07
N LYS A 126 -13.42 9.52 7.91
CA LYS A 126 -13.01 8.80 9.12
C LYS A 126 -13.73 7.47 9.25
N ILE A 127 -12.96 6.41 9.45
CA ILE A 127 -13.43 5.04 9.63
C ILE A 127 -12.74 4.44 10.85
N SER A 128 -13.51 4.07 11.87
CA SER A 128 -13.02 3.33 13.04
C SER A 128 -13.46 1.87 12.99
N GLY A 129 -12.65 0.99 13.58
CA GLY A 129 -12.97 -0.43 13.71
C GLY A 129 -11.73 -1.30 13.88
N SER A 130 -11.96 -2.61 13.78
CA SER A 130 -10.92 -3.65 13.81
C SER A 130 -10.56 -4.08 12.39
N PHE A 131 -9.27 -4.12 12.08
CA PHE A 131 -8.75 -4.43 10.74
C PHE A 131 -7.79 -5.62 10.79
N VAL A 132 -7.99 -6.60 9.92
CA VAL A 132 -7.01 -7.68 9.68
C VAL A 132 -5.84 -7.16 8.85
N ALA A 133 -6.12 -6.27 7.91
CA ALA A 133 -5.11 -5.61 7.09
C ALA A 133 -5.54 -4.20 6.66
N ILE A 134 -4.59 -3.28 6.62
CA ILE A 134 -4.73 -1.94 6.03
C ILE A 134 -3.60 -1.80 5.03
N ASN A 135 -3.92 -1.61 3.75
CA ASN A 135 -2.92 -1.52 2.69
C ASN A 135 -3.09 -0.24 1.90
N VAL A 136 -1.99 0.45 1.62
CA VAL A 136 -1.92 1.56 0.68
C VAL A 136 -1.05 1.12 -0.47
N THR A 137 -1.58 1.15 -1.69
CA THR A 137 -0.87 0.73 -2.89
C THR A 137 -0.78 1.88 -3.89
N GLY A 138 0.44 2.34 -4.19
CA GLY A 138 0.70 3.39 -5.20
C GLY A 138 0.83 2.86 -6.63
N MET A 139 0.77 1.55 -6.79
CA MET A 139 0.77 0.85 -8.08
C MET A 139 0.08 -0.51 -7.90
N SER A 140 -0.05 -1.28 -8.97
CA SER A 140 -0.74 -2.57 -8.90
C SER A 140 -0.19 -3.51 -7.83
N SER A 141 1.11 -3.44 -7.55
CA SER A 141 1.79 -4.29 -6.58
C SER A 141 1.67 -5.78 -6.97
N ALA A 142 1.75 -6.04 -8.27
CA ALA A 142 1.74 -7.39 -8.84
C ALA A 142 2.99 -8.18 -8.44
N CYS A 143 2.81 -9.46 -8.14
CA CYS A 143 3.88 -10.38 -7.79
C CYS A 143 3.50 -11.82 -8.22
N PRO A 144 4.42 -12.81 -8.13
CA PRO A 144 4.08 -14.20 -8.49
C PRO A 144 2.88 -14.78 -7.73
N LYS A 145 2.57 -14.26 -6.54
CA LYS A 145 1.41 -14.67 -5.73
C LYS A 145 0.12 -13.89 -6.04
N SER A 146 0.21 -12.79 -6.78
CA SER A 146 -0.92 -11.94 -7.18
C SER A 146 -0.60 -11.33 -8.54
N GLN A 147 -1.00 -12.02 -9.61
CA GLN A 147 -0.59 -11.68 -10.98
C GLN A 147 -1.09 -10.31 -11.42
N ASP A 148 -2.28 -9.93 -10.97
CA ASP A 148 -2.87 -8.62 -11.24
C ASP A 148 -2.54 -7.59 -10.16
N GLY A 149 -1.96 -8.03 -9.04
CA GLY A 149 -1.59 -7.20 -7.91
C GLY A 149 -2.72 -6.91 -6.93
N LEU A 150 -2.37 -6.27 -5.82
CA LEU A 150 -3.30 -5.88 -4.76
C LEU A 150 -4.21 -4.73 -5.17
N SER A 151 -3.86 -3.93 -6.19
CA SER A 151 -4.78 -2.99 -6.83
C SER A 151 -4.57 -2.89 -8.36
N PRO A 152 -5.16 -3.79 -9.17
CA PRO A 152 -4.91 -3.92 -10.60
C PRO A 152 -5.13 -2.65 -11.43
N THR A 153 -5.90 -1.71 -10.91
CA THR A 153 -6.33 -0.46 -11.55
C THR A 153 -5.64 0.77 -10.95
N ALA A 154 -4.66 0.58 -10.07
CA ALA A 154 -3.81 1.66 -9.59
C ALA A 154 -2.94 2.19 -10.74
N HIS A 155 -2.89 3.52 -10.85
CA HIS A 155 -2.12 4.22 -11.86
C HIS A 155 -0.79 4.69 -11.29
N LEU A 156 0.24 4.74 -12.13
CA LEU A 156 1.61 5.01 -11.65
C LEU A 156 1.85 6.50 -11.36
N ALA A 157 1.06 7.41 -11.95
CA ALA A 157 1.38 8.83 -12.04
C ALA A 157 0.14 9.74 -12.00
N ASP A 158 -0.95 9.31 -11.38
CA ASP A 158 -2.18 10.09 -11.26
C ASP A 158 -2.28 10.92 -9.96
N GLY A 159 -1.27 10.83 -9.10
CA GLY A 159 -1.19 11.53 -7.82
C GLY A 159 -2.00 10.87 -6.72
N THR A 160 -2.38 9.60 -6.90
CA THR A 160 -3.24 8.88 -5.97
C THR A 160 -2.63 7.54 -5.53
N ALA A 161 -3.22 6.94 -4.50
CA ALA A 161 -2.96 5.57 -4.10
C ALA A 161 -4.28 4.91 -3.69
N ASP A 162 -4.35 3.59 -3.77
CA ASP A 162 -5.54 2.85 -3.34
C ASP A 162 -5.36 2.37 -1.90
N LEU A 163 -6.23 2.83 -1.01
CA LEU A 163 -6.38 2.37 0.37
C LEU A 163 -7.35 1.20 0.42
N ILE A 164 -6.87 0.03 0.82
CA ILE A 164 -7.63 -1.21 0.94
C ILE A 164 -7.74 -1.56 2.42
N LEU A 165 -8.96 -1.52 2.93
CA LEU A 165 -9.29 -1.87 4.32
C LEU A 165 -9.91 -3.25 4.35
N VAL A 166 -9.28 -4.18 5.07
CA VAL A 166 -9.84 -5.51 5.34
C VAL A 166 -10.29 -5.52 6.80
N ARG A 167 -11.59 -5.40 7.03
CA ARG A 167 -12.18 -5.44 8.36
C ARG A 167 -12.02 -6.82 8.99
N GLU A 168 -12.21 -6.85 10.30
CA GLU A 168 -12.33 -8.07 11.07
C GLU A 168 -13.28 -9.07 10.41
N CYS A 169 -12.75 -10.25 10.13
CA CYS A 169 -13.42 -11.36 9.50
C CYS A 169 -12.81 -12.66 10.02
N ASN A 170 -13.52 -13.78 9.85
CA ASN A 170 -12.98 -15.07 10.26
C ASN A 170 -11.89 -15.58 9.30
N MET A 171 -11.10 -16.57 9.75
CA MET A 171 -9.99 -17.12 8.97
C MET A 171 -10.39 -17.59 7.56
N PHE A 172 -11.55 -18.24 7.39
CA PHE A 172 -12.01 -18.69 6.07
C PHE A 172 -12.39 -17.53 5.15
N GLN A 173 -12.98 -16.47 5.71
CA GLN A 173 -13.23 -15.22 4.99
C GLN A 173 -11.90 -14.58 4.57
N PHE A 174 -10.93 -14.48 5.47
CA PHE A 174 -9.62 -13.92 5.13
C PHE A 174 -8.88 -14.76 4.07
N LEU A 175 -8.93 -16.09 4.17
CA LEU A 175 -8.37 -16.98 3.15
C LEU A 175 -9.08 -16.82 1.79
N ARG A 176 -10.39 -16.57 1.81
CA ARG A 176 -11.16 -16.24 0.59
C ARG A 176 -10.69 -14.93 -0.03
N HIS A 177 -10.37 -13.92 0.79
CA HIS A 177 -9.75 -12.69 0.33
C HIS A 177 -8.38 -12.95 -0.30
N LEU A 178 -7.49 -13.70 0.36
CA LEU A 178 -6.17 -14.04 -0.20
C LEU A 178 -6.28 -14.82 -1.52
N LYS A 179 -7.22 -15.77 -1.61
CA LYS A 179 -7.50 -16.51 -2.84
C LYS A 179 -8.03 -15.61 -3.97
N ARG A 180 -8.60 -14.45 -3.64
CA ARG A 180 -9.13 -13.50 -4.62
C ARG A 180 -8.02 -12.88 -5.46
N HIS A 181 -6.86 -12.64 -4.85
CA HIS A 181 -5.64 -12.16 -5.52
C HIS A 181 -5.05 -13.14 -6.55
N THR A 182 -5.45 -14.41 -6.54
CA THR A 182 -4.93 -15.44 -7.46
C THR A 182 -5.87 -15.75 -8.62
N ASN A 183 -7.02 -15.08 -8.69
CA ASN A 183 -8.00 -15.29 -9.75
C ASN A 183 -8.45 -13.95 -10.37
N LYS A 184 -9.26 -14.03 -11.43
CA LYS A 184 -9.69 -12.85 -12.21
C LYS A 184 -10.96 -12.16 -11.69
N LYS A 185 -11.43 -12.50 -10.49
CA LYS A 185 -12.66 -11.91 -9.93
C LYS A 185 -12.32 -10.64 -9.16
N ASP A 186 -13.25 -9.69 -9.09
CA ASP A 186 -13.09 -8.47 -8.29
C ASP A 186 -12.68 -8.82 -6.85
N GLN A 187 -11.49 -8.36 -6.46
CA GLN A 187 -10.85 -8.60 -5.17
C GLN A 187 -11.45 -7.80 -4.02
N PHE A 188 -12.18 -6.75 -4.36
CA PHE A 188 -12.86 -5.87 -3.43
C PHE A 188 -14.35 -6.24 -3.28
N ALA A 189 -14.88 -7.16 -4.10
CA ALA A 189 -16.25 -7.67 -3.99
C ALA A 189 -16.42 -8.67 -2.83
N LEU A 190 -16.08 -8.23 -1.61
CA LEU A 190 -16.25 -8.94 -0.35
C LEU A 190 -16.81 -7.96 0.69
N PRO A 191 -17.79 -8.36 1.53
CA PRO A 191 -18.51 -7.43 2.42
C PRO A 191 -17.66 -6.82 3.55
N TYR A 192 -16.48 -7.37 3.81
CA TYR A 192 -15.51 -6.91 4.80
C TYR A 192 -14.28 -6.27 4.15
N VAL A 193 -14.34 -5.96 2.85
CA VAL A 193 -13.24 -5.29 2.12
C VAL A 193 -13.76 -3.99 1.52
N GLU A 194 -13.17 -2.88 1.94
CA GLU A 194 -13.41 -1.54 1.42
C GLU A 194 -12.18 -1.06 0.65
N VAL A 195 -12.38 -0.29 -0.40
CA VAL A 195 -11.30 0.29 -1.20
C VAL A 195 -11.64 1.74 -1.53
N HIS A 196 -10.68 2.63 -1.30
CA HIS A 196 -10.80 4.08 -1.55
C HIS A 196 -9.58 4.56 -2.31
N ARG A 197 -9.79 5.43 -3.30
CA ARG A 197 -8.70 6.15 -3.95
C ARG A 197 -8.39 7.39 -3.14
N ILE A 198 -7.15 7.53 -2.68
CA ILE A 198 -6.77 8.53 -1.68
C ILE A 198 -5.54 9.34 -2.11
N ARG A 199 -5.40 10.52 -1.53
CA ARG A 199 -4.17 11.35 -1.59
C ARG A 199 -3.38 11.30 -0.29
N ALA A 200 -4.03 11.00 0.82
CA ALA A 200 -3.40 10.84 2.13
C ALA A 200 -4.23 9.94 3.05
N MET A 201 -3.57 9.30 4.01
CA MET A 201 -4.23 8.60 5.11
C MET A 201 -3.48 8.79 6.43
N ARG A 202 -4.16 8.60 7.54
CA ARG A 202 -3.63 8.52 8.90
C ARG A 202 -4.27 7.35 9.61
N PHE A 203 -3.45 6.52 10.23
CA PHE A 203 -3.92 5.44 11.08
C PHE A 203 -3.46 5.70 12.49
N THR A 204 -4.42 5.64 13.42
CA THR A 204 -4.19 5.79 14.85
C THR A 204 -4.72 4.53 15.53
N PRO A 205 -3.85 3.71 16.15
CA PRO A 205 -4.30 2.54 16.89
C PRO A 205 -5.16 2.96 18.10
N GLU A 206 -6.11 2.13 18.51
CA GLU A 206 -6.98 2.43 19.67
C GLU A 206 -6.18 2.47 20.98
N LYS A 207 -5.20 1.58 21.12
CA LYS A 207 -4.20 1.63 22.18
C LYS A 207 -2.91 2.25 21.63
N LEU A 208 -2.56 3.44 22.13
CA LEU A 208 -1.33 4.12 21.76
C LEU A 208 -0.12 3.39 22.37
N ASP A 209 0.96 3.28 21.60
CA ASP A 209 2.28 2.83 22.09
C ASP A 209 2.89 3.92 23.01
N GLU A 210 2.27 4.27 24.15
CA GLU A 210 2.84 5.27 25.08
C GLU A 210 4.16 4.80 25.75
N GLU A 211 4.52 3.52 25.64
CA GLU A 211 5.69 2.94 26.33
C GLU A 211 6.96 2.78 25.48
N LYS A 212 6.95 3.07 24.17
CA LYS A 212 8.16 2.87 23.32
C LYS A 212 9.09 4.08 23.22
N ALA A 213 8.69 5.26 23.71
CA ALA A 213 9.55 6.45 23.72
C ALA A 213 10.70 6.37 24.75
N THR A 214 10.66 5.43 25.71
CA THR A 214 11.67 5.33 26.79
C THR A 214 12.55 4.07 26.78
N CYS A 215 12.38 3.11 25.87
CA CYS A 215 13.18 1.88 25.88
C CYS A 215 13.93 1.57 24.57
N ARG A 216 14.99 2.34 24.28
CA ARG A 216 16.18 1.82 23.57
C ARG A 216 17.04 0.91 24.47
N ARG A 217 16.40 0.02 25.23
CA ARG A 217 17.09 -1.07 25.94
C ARG A 217 16.33 -2.34 25.65
N LYS A 218 17.02 -3.23 24.91
CA LYS A 218 16.67 -4.63 24.64
C LYS A 218 15.83 -5.26 25.75
N ASP A 219 14.51 -5.37 25.55
CA ASP A 219 13.68 -6.29 26.32
C ASP A 219 13.88 -7.71 25.79
N PHE A 220 14.98 -8.31 26.21
CA PHE A 220 15.28 -9.73 26.02
C PHE A 220 14.33 -10.64 26.84
N PHE A 221 13.49 -10.07 27.70
CA PHE A 221 12.64 -10.80 28.66
C PHE A 221 11.13 -10.88 28.29
N SER A 222 10.63 -10.06 27.35
CA SER A 222 9.24 -10.18 26.86
C SER A 222 9.01 -11.48 26.07
N SER A 223 10.07 -12.07 25.50
CA SER A 223 10.00 -13.30 24.71
C SER A 223 9.67 -14.57 25.51
N ILE A 224 9.67 -14.54 26.85
CA ILE A 224 9.46 -15.73 27.69
C ILE A 224 7.97 -16.00 27.99
N CYS A 225 7.09 -15.00 27.91
CA CYS A 225 5.67 -15.15 28.23
C CYS A 225 4.72 -15.31 27.02
N GLY A 226 5.23 -15.32 25.78
CA GLY A 226 4.45 -15.70 24.59
C GLY A 226 3.22 -14.84 24.28
N MET A 227 3.07 -13.68 24.92
CA MET A 227 1.97 -12.75 24.64
C MET A 227 2.22 -12.08 23.28
N PRO A 228 1.31 -12.23 22.30
CA PRO A 228 1.45 -11.54 21.02
C PRO A 228 1.39 -10.03 21.23
N PRO A 229 2.14 -9.23 20.43
CA PRO A 229 2.11 -7.79 20.54
C PRO A 229 0.70 -7.25 20.26
N GLU A 230 0.27 -6.26 21.06
CA GLU A 230 -1.04 -5.63 20.93
C GLU A 230 -1.20 -4.81 19.64
N THR A 231 -0.09 -4.36 19.07
CA THR A 231 -0.01 -3.65 17.79
C THR A 231 0.76 -4.45 16.75
N SER A 232 0.43 -4.24 15.48
CA SER A 232 1.21 -4.76 14.36
C SER A 232 2.34 -3.78 13.99
N SER A 233 3.07 -4.10 12.94
CA SER A 233 4.03 -3.20 12.30
C SER A 233 3.65 -2.97 10.85
N TRP A 234 4.24 -1.95 10.23
CA TRP A 234 4.05 -1.73 8.79
C TRP A 234 5.14 -2.42 7.99
N ASN A 235 4.73 -3.05 6.89
CA ASN A 235 5.57 -3.36 5.74
C ASN A 235 5.56 -2.14 4.81
N CYS A 236 6.72 -1.60 4.49
CA CYS A 236 6.92 -0.50 3.55
C CYS A 236 7.89 -0.97 2.45
N ASP A 237 7.38 -1.44 1.32
CA ASP A 237 8.16 -2.03 0.20
C ASP A 237 9.14 -3.14 0.62
N GLY A 238 8.78 -3.95 1.62
CA GLY A 238 9.61 -5.03 2.16
C GLY A 238 10.45 -4.63 3.38
N GLU A 239 10.38 -3.38 3.81
CA GLU A 239 11.06 -2.89 5.01
C GLU A 239 10.08 -2.71 6.18
N ILE A 240 10.50 -3.06 7.39
CA ILE A 240 9.67 -2.97 8.60
C ILE A 240 9.72 -1.55 9.18
N LEU A 241 8.57 -0.96 9.51
CA LEU A 241 8.47 0.24 10.34
C LEU A 241 7.99 -0.13 11.75
N ASP A 242 8.77 0.23 12.76
CA ASP A 242 8.51 -0.06 14.18
C ASP A 242 7.62 1.01 14.85
N CYS A 243 6.53 1.40 14.19
CA CYS A 243 5.54 2.33 14.73
C CYS A 243 4.13 1.87 14.35
N ALA A 244 3.16 1.89 15.27
CA ALA A 244 1.79 1.54 14.95
C ALA A 244 1.04 2.71 14.29
N GLN A 245 1.10 3.90 14.89
CA GLN A 245 0.54 5.12 14.31
C GLN A 245 1.36 5.56 13.09
N LEU A 246 0.70 5.78 11.96
CA LEU A 246 1.37 6.17 10.72
C LEU A 246 0.49 7.13 9.91
N SER A 247 1.11 8.14 9.32
CA SER A 247 0.50 8.98 8.28
C SER A 247 1.17 8.70 6.94
N VAL A 248 0.41 8.65 5.86
CA VAL A 248 0.93 8.48 4.50
C VAL A 248 0.41 9.62 3.64
N ARG A 249 1.26 10.25 2.84
CA ARG A 249 0.89 11.25 1.83
C ARG A 249 1.45 10.85 0.47
N VAL A 250 0.62 10.90 -0.56
CA VAL A 250 1.03 10.64 -1.94
C VAL A 250 1.64 11.91 -2.53
N HIS A 251 2.81 11.77 -3.13
CA HIS A 251 3.49 12.83 -3.86
C HIS A 251 3.39 12.55 -5.36
N HIS A 252 2.64 13.40 -6.05
CA HIS A 252 2.34 13.30 -7.47
C HIS A 252 3.61 13.44 -8.31
N GLN A 253 3.96 12.39 -9.07
CA GLN A 253 5.08 12.32 -10.01
C GLN A 253 6.38 12.86 -9.43
N LEU A 254 6.75 12.36 -8.25
CA LEU A 254 7.96 12.80 -7.54
C LEU A 254 9.25 12.28 -8.19
N ILE A 255 9.18 11.13 -8.85
CA ILE A 255 10.34 10.49 -9.48
C ILE A 255 10.07 10.14 -10.94
N GLN A 256 11.15 9.89 -11.69
CA GLN A 256 11.10 9.35 -13.05
C GLN A 256 11.81 8.00 -13.08
N LEU A 257 11.15 7.01 -13.66
CA LEU A 257 11.70 5.68 -13.89
C LEU A 257 12.11 5.52 -15.35
N PHE A 258 13.22 4.84 -15.60
CA PHE A 258 13.57 4.43 -16.96
C PHE A 258 12.72 3.23 -17.41
N ALA A 259 11.57 3.52 -18.01
CA ALA A 259 10.58 2.53 -18.45
C ALA A 259 9.59 3.13 -19.46
N ARG A 260 8.92 2.27 -20.24
CA ARG A 260 7.86 2.63 -21.19
C ARG A 260 6.44 2.21 -20.74
N GLY A 261 6.33 1.57 -19.57
CA GLY A 261 5.09 0.96 -19.10
C GLY A 261 4.81 -0.41 -19.72
N ILE A 262 3.71 -1.06 -19.32
CA ILE A 262 3.33 -2.38 -19.83
C ILE A 262 2.68 -2.22 -21.21
N GLU A 263 3.31 -2.78 -22.23
CA GLU A 263 2.75 -2.86 -23.57
C GLU A 263 1.55 -3.82 -23.57
N GLY A 264 0.44 -3.41 -24.19
CA GLY A 264 -0.66 -4.33 -24.43
C GLY A 264 -0.20 -5.42 -25.39
N THR A 265 -0.60 -6.68 -25.16
CA THR A 265 -0.55 -7.67 -26.23
C THR A 265 -1.42 -7.14 -27.37
N SER A 266 -0.81 -6.62 -28.43
CA SER A 266 -1.52 -6.41 -29.68
C SER A 266 -2.17 -7.74 -30.03
N CYS A 267 -3.50 -7.77 -30.06
CA CYS A 267 -4.18 -8.86 -30.74
C CYS A 267 -3.66 -8.78 -32.18
N SER A 268 -2.78 -9.71 -32.56
CA SER A 268 -2.39 -9.92 -33.95
C SER A 268 -3.69 -10.09 -34.73
N ARG A 269 -4.05 -9.05 -35.49
CA ARG A 269 -5.14 -9.12 -36.47
C ARG A 269 -4.71 -10.00 -37.63
#